data_AF-A0ABD0ZUS1-F1
#
_entry.id   AF-A0ABD0ZUS1-F1
#
_cell.length_a   1.000
_cell.length_b   1.000
_cell.length_c   1.000
_cell.angle_alpha   90.00
_cell.angle_beta   90.00
_cell.angle_gamma   90.00
#
_symmetry.space_group_name_H-M   'P 1'
#
loop_
_entity.id
_entity.type
_entity.pdbx_description
1 polymer ?
#
loop_
_entity_poly.entity_id
_entity_poly.type
_entity_poly.pdbx_seq_one_letter_code
_entity_poly.pdbx_strand_id
1 'polypeptide(L)'
;MDPEQNTSGVIGGSGSNGTMRYQTNDGTATAADDTKENLTQVVNSIEKTLGLLHQLEKTVTSFTPASQLHLLQRLNTLVMELDSMTKLSEKCNIQVPIEVLNLIDNGKNPDEFTKDVLSSCIARNQVTKGKTDAFKDLRKHILEELEQTFPDEVDMYREIRATSAAEAKRLAAQSQSVLPNGDAKVKNEL
;
A
#
# COMPACT_ATOMS: atom_id res chain seq x y z
N MET A 1 -10.75 53.09 -7.37
CA MET A 1 -12.02 53.78 -7.60
C MET A 1 -13.08 52.70 -7.70
N ASP A 2 -13.45 52.15 -6.54
CA ASP A 2 -14.70 51.43 -6.26
C ASP A 2 -15.91 52.40 -6.37
N PRO A 3 -17.18 52.07 -6.02
CA PRO A 3 -17.72 50.82 -5.44
C PRO A 3 -19.15 50.42 -5.94
N GLU A 4 -19.74 49.45 -5.22
CA GLU A 4 -21.19 49.19 -4.98
C GLU A 4 -21.80 47.98 -5.72
N GLN A 5 -22.59 47.09 -5.11
CA GLN A 5 -23.05 46.92 -3.74
C GLN A 5 -23.57 45.48 -3.53
N ASN A 6 -23.53 45.07 -2.27
CA ASN A 6 -23.90 43.82 -1.62
C ASN A 6 -25.41 43.77 -1.26
N THR A 7 -26.06 42.58 -1.29
CA THR A 7 -27.04 42.22 -0.24
C THR A 7 -27.05 40.72 0.07
N SER A 8 -26.85 40.40 1.34
CA SER A 8 -26.87 39.09 2.00
C SER A 8 -28.23 38.41 2.09
N GLY A 9 -28.20 37.08 2.24
CA GLY A 9 -29.26 36.27 2.87
C GLY A 9 -28.64 35.11 3.66
N VAL A 10 -28.62 35.25 4.99
CA VAL A 10 -28.16 34.27 5.99
C VAL A 10 -29.30 33.32 6.37
N ILE A 11 -28.97 32.07 6.73
CA ILE A 11 -29.48 31.18 7.82
C ILE A 11 -28.88 29.79 7.47
N GLY A 12 -28.06 29.09 8.26
CA GLY A 12 -28.02 28.90 9.71
C GLY A 12 -28.38 27.43 10.00
N GLY A 13 -27.41 26.60 10.39
CA GLY A 13 -27.68 25.19 10.71
C GLY A 13 -26.45 24.36 11.11
N SER A 14 -26.26 24.23 12.42
CA SER A 14 -25.28 23.42 13.15
C SER A 14 -25.05 21.98 12.65
N GLY A 15 -23.83 21.46 12.81
CA GLY A 15 -23.58 20.03 12.66
C GLY A 15 -22.12 19.59 12.76
N SER A 16 -21.58 19.59 13.98
CA SER A 16 -20.69 18.55 14.54
C SER A 16 -19.58 17.92 13.67
N ASN A 17 -18.34 18.14 14.11
CA ASN A 17 -17.16 17.33 13.81
C ASN A 17 -17.44 15.82 13.83
N GLY A 18 -17.02 15.13 12.76
CA GLY A 18 -17.00 13.68 12.65
C GLY A 18 -15.66 13.20 12.12
N THR A 19 -14.59 13.39 12.90
CA THR A 19 -13.30 12.71 12.66
C THR A 19 -13.56 11.21 12.72
N MET A 20 -13.55 10.54 11.57
CA MET A 20 -13.59 9.08 11.47
C MET A 20 -12.39 8.50 12.23
N ARG A 21 -12.60 8.13 13.48
CA ARG A 21 -11.68 7.26 14.22
C ARG A 21 -11.80 5.88 13.60
N TYR A 22 -10.83 5.50 12.79
CA TYR A 22 -10.56 4.10 12.53
C TYR A 22 -10.30 3.45 13.89
N GLN A 23 -11.21 2.59 14.32
CA GLN A 23 -10.97 1.68 15.44
C GLN A 23 -9.92 0.69 14.97
N THR A 24 -8.66 1.00 15.25
CA THR A 24 -7.58 0.02 15.18
C THR A 24 -7.88 -1.02 16.24
N ASN A 25 -8.16 -2.26 15.79
CA ASN A 25 -8.08 -3.42 16.67
C ASN A 25 -6.72 -3.39 17.38
N ASP A 26 -6.76 -3.26 18.70
CA ASP A 26 -5.61 -3.06 19.60
C ASP A 26 -4.55 -4.19 19.51
N GLY A 27 -4.92 -5.35 18.94
CA GLY A 27 -3.99 -6.46 18.67
C GLY A 27 -3.17 -6.34 17.37
N THR A 28 -3.51 -5.41 16.46
CA THR A 28 -2.76 -5.19 15.21
C THR A 28 -1.76 -4.04 15.32
N ALA A 29 -2.01 -3.09 16.24
CA ALA A 29 -1.11 -1.98 16.49
C ALA A 29 0.19 -2.44 17.17
N THR A 30 0.09 -3.37 18.14
CA THR A 30 1.22 -3.94 18.88
C THR A 30 2.19 -4.71 17.98
N ALA A 31 1.69 -5.62 17.14
CA ALA A 31 2.54 -6.41 16.22
C ALA A 31 3.24 -5.54 15.13
N ALA A 32 2.58 -4.47 14.68
CA ALA A 32 3.16 -3.54 13.72
C ALA A 32 4.26 -2.68 14.36
N ASP A 33 4.09 -2.26 15.62
CA ASP A 33 5.08 -1.50 16.37
C ASP A 33 6.32 -2.37 16.70
N ASP A 34 6.09 -3.63 17.10
CA ASP A 34 7.16 -4.61 17.35
C ASP A 34 8.02 -4.84 16.09
N THR A 35 7.40 -4.92 14.91
CA THR A 35 8.13 -5.10 13.63
C THR A 35 9.02 -3.91 13.31
N LYS A 36 8.52 -2.69 13.54
CA LYS A 36 9.26 -1.45 13.33
C LYS A 36 10.41 -1.30 14.31
N GLU A 37 10.21 -1.69 15.57
CA GLU A 37 11.26 -1.71 16.57
C GLU A 37 12.37 -2.70 16.22
N ASN A 38 12.00 -3.94 15.84
CA ASN A 38 12.96 -4.96 15.39
C ASN A 38 13.79 -4.48 14.19
N LEU A 39 13.16 -3.84 13.21
CA LEU A 39 13.86 -3.21 12.08
C LEU A 39 14.86 -2.15 12.52
N THR A 40 14.45 -1.29 13.45
CA THR A 40 15.33 -0.24 13.99
C THR A 40 16.53 -0.84 14.71
N GLN A 41 16.35 -1.94 15.45
CA GLN A 41 17.45 -2.66 16.10
C GLN A 41 18.43 -3.25 15.08
N VAL A 42 17.92 -3.85 13.99
CA VAL A 42 18.76 -4.37 12.89
C VAL A 42 19.55 -3.23 12.22
N VAL A 43 18.90 -2.11 11.90
CA VAL A 43 19.56 -0.93 11.30
C VAL A 43 20.69 -0.43 12.20
N ASN A 44 20.43 -0.27 13.50
CA ASN A 44 21.44 0.18 14.46
C ASN A 44 22.63 -0.81 14.55
N SER A 45 22.36 -2.12 14.48
CA SER A 45 23.41 -3.16 14.47
C SER A 45 24.25 -3.12 13.19
N ILE A 46 23.64 -2.86 12.03
CA ILE A 46 24.34 -2.67 10.75
C ILE A 46 25.25 -1.43 10.82
N GLU A 47 24.74 -0.30 11.30
CA GLU A 47 25.53 0.93 11.47
C GLU A 47 26.72 0.74 12.43
N LYS A 48 26.48 0.05 13.55
CA LYS A 48 27.54 -0.29 14.51
C LYS A 48 28.59 -1.20 13.88
N THR A 49 28.18 -2.21 13.11
CA THR A 49 29.09 -3.12 12.38
C THR A 49 29.96 -2.35 11.40
N LEU A 50 29.37 -1.44 10.62
CA LEU A 50 30.10 -0.57 9.69
C LEU A 50 31.10 0.32 10.42
N GLY A 51 30.70 0.89 11.56
CA GLY A 51 31.58 1.68 12.43
C GLY A 51 32.76 0.88 12.97
N LEU A 52 32.54 -0.36 13.42
CA LEU A 52 33.59 -1.27 13.88
C LEU A 52 34.54 -1.65 12.73
N LEU A 53 34.02 -1.91 11.54
CA LEU A 53 34.83 -2.23 10.35
C LEU A 53 35.74 -1.07 9.96
N HIS A 54 35.21 0.17 9.96
CA HIS A 54 36.01 1.38 9.71
C HIS A 54 37.07 1.61 10.77
N GLN A 55 36.73 1.40 12.03
CA GLN A 55 37.67 1.48 13.14
C GLN A 55 38.78 0.43 13.02
N LEU A 56 38.45 -0.79 12.58
CA LEU A 56 39.40 -1.86 12.33
C LEU A 56 40.35 -1.50 11.18
N GLU A 57 39.81 -1.01 10.07
CA GLU A 57 40.58 -0.53 8.90
C GLU A 57 41.61 0.54 9.32
N LYS A 58 41.19 1.56 10.08
CA LYS A 58 42.12 2.56 10.62
C LYS A 58 43.23 1.97 11.49
N THR A 59 42.90 1.03 12.39
CA THR A 59 43.90 0.39 13.27
C THR A 59 44.89 -0.46 12.48
N VAL A 60 44.45 -1.12 11.42
CA VAL A 60 45.32 -1.90 10.53
C VAL A 60 46.21 -0.97 9.70
N THR A 61 45.65 0.10 9.15
CA THR A 61 46.38 1.06 8.30
C THR A 61 47.47 1.82 9.10
N SER A 62 47.25 2.12 10.38
CA SER A 62 48.23 2.79 11.25
C SER A 62 48.83 1.86 12.32
N PHE A 63 48.99 0.58 11.97
CA PHE A 63 49.39 -0.44 12.94
C PHE A 63 50.74 -0.11 13.62
N THR A 64 50.74 -0.25 14.94
CA THR A 64 51.93 -0.24 15.79
C THR A 64 51.92 -1.43 16.75
N PRO A 65 53.07 -1.90 17.26
CA PRO A 65 53.10 -2.99 18.24
C PRO A 65 52.22 -2.74 19.48
N ALA A 66 52.10 -1.48 19.92
CA ALA A 66 51.22 -1.09 21.02
C ALA A 66 49.72 -1.24 20.70
N SER A 67 49.34 -1.24 19.42
CA SER A 67 47.96 -1.39 18.96
C SER A 67 47.51 -2.86 18.82
N GLN A 68 48.41 -3.83 18.98
CA GLN A 68 48.11 -5.25 18.77
C GLN A 68 46.95 -5.76 19.64
N LEU A 69 46.92 -5.40 20.93
CA LEU A 69 45.81 -5.80 21.81
C LEU A 69 44.48 -5.17 21.37
N HIS A 70 44.50 -3.90 20.99
CA HIS A 70 43.33 -3.17 20.52
C HIS A 70 42.79 -3.76 19.21
N LEU A 71 43.66 -4.18 18.30
CA LEU A 71 43.29 -4.87 17.06
C LEU A 71 42.53 -6.17 17.35
N LEU A 72 43.08 -7.02 18.24
CA LEU A 72 42.44 -8.28 18.62
C LEU A 72 41.09 -8.07 19.30
N GLN A 73 40.99 -7.07 20.18
CA GLN A 73 39.72 -6.71 20.82
C GLN A 73 38.67 -6.28 19.77
N ARG A 74 39.03 -5.40 18.83
CA ARG A 74 38.13 -4.93 17.77
C ARG A 74 37.66 -6.05 16.85
N LEU A 75 38.56 -6.98 16.51
CA LEU A 75 38.21 -8.15 15.69
C LEU A 75 37.20 -9.03 16.42
N ASN A 76 37.44 -9.35 17.69
CA ASN A 76 36.49 -10.14 18.48
C ASN A 76 35.14 -9.43 18.64
N THR A 77 35.14 -8.11 18.85
CA THR A 77 33.91 -7.31 18.91
C THR A 77 33.15 -7.35 17.59
N LEU A 78 33.84 -7.28 16.44
CA LEU A 78 33.21 -7.39 15.13
C LEU A 78 32.54 -8.75 14.93
N VAL A 79 33.22 -9.85 15.29
CA VAL A 79 32.64 -11.20 15.20
C VAL A 79 31.41 -11.34 16.09
N MET A 80 31.45 -10.82 17.31
CA MET A 80 30.29 -10.82 18.22
C MET A 80 29.12 -10.00 17.67
N GLU A 81 29.40 -8.84 17.06
CA GLU A 81 28.34 -8.00 16.47
C GLU A 81 27.73 -8.66 15.24
N LEU A 82 28.51 -9.32 14.38
CA LEU A 82 27.99 -10.06 13.22
C LEU A 82 27.07 -11.23 13.63
N ASP A 83 27.40 -11.95 14.71
CA ASP A 83 26.53 -12.97 15.30
C ASP A 83 25.24 -12.36 15.86
N SER A 84 25.34 -11.23 16.56
CA SER A 84 24.18 -10.48 17.06
C SER A 84 23.28 -9.98 15.91
N MET A 85 23.86 -9.43 14.85
CA MET A 85 23.15 -8.95 13.67
C MET A 85 22.36 -10.08 13.00
N THR A 86 22.96 -11.27 12.90
CA THR A 86 22.30 -12.47 12.35
C THR A 86 21.08 -12.86 13.20
N LYS A 87 21.22 -12.90 14.53
CA LYS A 87 20.11 -13.21 15.46
C LYS A 87 19.00 -12.17 15.45
N LEU A 88 19.33 -10.89 15.28
CA LEU A 88 18.33 -9.83 15.13
C LEU A 88 17.58 -9.94 13.81
N SER A 89 18.26 -10.36 12.74
CA SER A 89 17.64 -10.53 11.42
C SER A 89 16.58 -11.63 11.39
N GLU A 90 16.72 -12.70 12.19
CA GLU A 90 15.73 -13.78 12.30
C GLU A 90 14.36 -13.28 12.81
N LYS A 91 14.33 -12.18 13.55
CA LYS A 91 13.10 -11.56 14.05
C LYS A 91 12.39 -10.69 13.01
N CYS A 92 13.05 -10.38 11.89
CA CYS A 92 12.51 -9.53 10.84
C CYS A 92 11.96 -10.39 9.68
N ASN A 93 10.67 -10.72 9.75
CA ASN A 93 10.03 -11.52 8.70
C ASN A 93 9.50 -10.63 7.55
N ILE A 94 10.41 -10.15 6.70
CA ILE A 94 10.11 -9.25 5.57
C ILE A 94 10.40 -9.95 4.25
N GLN A 95 9.44 -9.89 3.32
CA GLN A 95 9.65 -10.35 1.95
C GLN A 95 10.15 -9.20 1.07
N VAL A 96 11.28 -9.40 0.41
CA VAL A 96 11.87 -8.42 -0.49
C VAL A 96 11.80 -8.98 -1.92
N PRO A 97 11.20 -8.27 -2.88
CA PRO A 97 11.20 -8.67 -4.29
C PRO A 97 12.63 -8.77 -4.84
N ILE A 98 12.88 -9.76 -5.70
CA ILE A 98 14.20 -10.02 -6.28
C ILE A 98 14.66 -8.83 -7.15
N GLU A 99 13.72 -8.14 -7.80
CA GLU A 99 14.01 -6.94 -8.59
C GLU A 99 14.62 -5.82 -7.74
N VAL A 100 14.18 -5.67 -6.49
CA VAL A 100 14.74 -4.69 -5.54
C VAL A 100 16.17 -5.06 -5.19
N LEU A 101 16.45 -6.36 -4.96
CA LEU A 101 17.81 -6.85 -4.70
C LEU A 101 18.74 -6.57 -5.89
N ASN A 102 18.27 -6.83 -7.12
CA ASN A 102 19.04 -6.52 -8.33
C ASN A 102 19.35 -5.02 -8.46
N LEU A 103 18.44 -4.12 -8.07
CA LEU A 103 18.73 -2.68 -8.08
C LEU A 103 19.87 -2.34 -7.11
N ILE A 104 19.85 -2.91 -5.91
CA ILE A 104 20.89 -2.72 -4.89
C ILE A 104 22.25 -3.21 -5.40
N ASP A 105 22.31 -4.42 -5.97
CA ASP A 105 23.55 -5.00 -6.50
C ASP A 105 24.17 -4.17 -7.63
N ASN A 106 23.32 -3.50 -8.43
CA ASN A 106 23.75 -2.60 -9.49
C ASN A 106 24.04 -1.16 -9.00
N GLY A 107 23.94 -0.89 -7.69
CA GLY A 107 24.15 0.43 -7.11
C GLY A 107 23.06 1.46 -7.47
N LYS A 108 21.87 1.01 -7.88
CA LYS A 108 20.72 1.87 -8.16
C LYS A 108 19.87 2.06 -6.90
N ASN A 109 19.02 3.09 -6.91
CA ASN A 109 18.10 3.34 -5.80
C ASN A 109 16.96 2.29 -5.82
N PRO A 110 16.74 1.50 -4.76
CA PRO A 110 15.62 0.55 -4.67
C PRO A 110 14.24 1.21 -4.78
N ASP A 111 14.11 2.50 -4.47
CA ASP A 111 12.84 3.24 -4.61
C ASP A 111 12.38 3.36 -6.08
N GLU A 112 13.29 3.19 -7.04
CA GLU A 112 12.96 3.15 -8.46
C GLU A 112 11.97 2.02 -8.76
N PHE A 113 12.14 0.86 -8.14
CA PHE A 113 11.17 -0.24 -8.25
C PHE A 113 9.78 0.16 -7.76
N THR A 114 9.70 0.78 -6.57
CA THR A 114 8.43 1.25 -6.00
C THR A 114 7.74 2.25 -6.93
N LYS A 115 8.52 3.19 -7.49
CA LYS A 115 8.04 4.16 -8.46
C LYS A 115 7.52 3.50 -9.75
N ASP A 116 8.24 2.51 -10.28
CA ASP A 116 7.88 1.82 -11.51
C ASP A 116 6.62 0.96 -11.35
N VAL A 117 6.49 0.27 -10.22
CA VAL A 117 5.27 -0.48 -9.87
C VAL A 117 4.08 0.44 -9.75
N LEU A 118 4.23 1.58 -9.06
CA LEU A 118 3.17 2.57 -8.93
C LEU A 118 2.76 3.15 -10.28
N SER A 119 3.74 3.54 -11.10
CA SER A 119 3.51 4.10 -12.45
C SER A 119 2.81 3.08 -13.36
N SER A 120 3.25 1.82 -13.30
CA SER A 120 2.63 0.71 -14.04
C SER A 120 1.19 0.45 -13.58
N CYS A 121 0.92 0.56 -12.28
CA CYS A 121 -0.44 0.43 -11.73
C CYS A 121 -1.36 1.55 -12.25
N ILE A 122 -0.90 2.80 -12.24
CA ILE A 122 -1.64 3.95 -12.76
C ILE A 122 -1.93 3.75 -14.26
N ALA A 123 -0.93 3.41 -15.05
CA ALA A 123 -1.08 3.18 -16.48
C ALA A 123 -2.07 2.03 -16.78
N ARG A 124 -1.93 0.89 -16.08
CA ARG A 124 -2.89 -0.23 -16.21
C ARG A 124 -4.30 0.16 -15.79
N ASN A 125 -4.46 0.95 -14.73
CA ASN A 125 -5.77 1.41 -14.29
C ASN A 125 -6.43 2.30 -15.35
N GLN A 126 -5.69 3.25 -15.91
CA GLN A 126 -6.18 4.11 -16.99
C GLN A 126 -6.57 3.31 -18.24
N VAL A 127 -5.72 2.36 -18.66
CA VAL A 127 -6.03 1.48 -19.80
C VAL A 127 -7.27 0.65 -19.52
N THR A 128 -7.42 0.10 -18.31
CA THR A 128 -8.58 -0.71 -17.94
C THR A 128 -9.86 0.13 -17.91
N LYS A 129 -9.78 1.35 -17.39
CA LYS A 129 -10.89 2.31 -17.42
C LYS A 129 -11.26 2.67 -18.85
N GLY A 130 -10.29 3.02 -19.69
CA GLY A 130 -10.50 3.34 -21.11
C GLY A 130 -11.16 2.19 -21.87
N LYS A 131 -10.71 0.95 -21.66
CA LYS A 131 -11.36 -0.25 -22.23
C LYS A 131 -12.81 -0.38 -21.75
N THR A 132 -13.03 -0.22 -20.45
CA THR A 132 -14.39 -0.30 -19.86
C THR A 132 -15.32 0.75 -20.45
N ASP A 133 -14.84 1.98 -20.60
CA ASP A 133 -15.64 3.08 -21.14
C ASP A 133 -15.89 2.89 -22.65
N ALA A 134 -14.90 2.44 -23.42
CA ALA A 134 -15.10 2.06 -24.82
C ALA A 134 -16.15 0.95 -25.01
N PHE A 135 -16.16 -0.07 -24.14
CA PHE A 135 -17.20 -1.10 -24.17
C PHE A 135 -18.59 -0.55 -23.80
N LYS A 136 -18.68 0.41 -22.87
CA LYS A 136 -19.95 1.08 -22.55
C LYS A 136 -20.45 1.91 -23.73
N ASP A 137 -19.57 2.64 -24.40
CA ASP A 137 -19.90 3.49 -25.54
C ASP A 137 -20.35 2.65 -26.73
N LEU A 138 -19.62 1.58 -27.05
CA LEU A 138 -20.01 0.62 -28.09
C LEU A 138 -21.39 0.03 -27.80
N ARG A 139 -21.62 -0.39 -26.55
CA ARG A 139 -22.93 -0.93 -26.14
C ARG A 139 -24.04 0.10 -26.31
N LYS A 140 -23.80 1.35 -25.91
CA LYS A 140 -24.77 2.44 -26.03
C LYS A 140 -25.13 2.64 -27.51
N HIS A 141 -24.13 2.74 -28.38
CA HIS A 141 -24.34 3.00 -29.79
C HIS A 141 -25.11 1.87 -30.49
N ILE A 142 -24.78 0.61 -30.19
CA ILE A 142 -25.53 -0.56 -30.70
C ILE A 142 -27.00 -0.52 -30.24
N LEU A 143 -27.25 -0.14 -28.99
CA LEU A 143 -28.63 -0.04 -28.48
C LEU A 143 -29.40 1.10 -29.15
N GLU A 144 -28.78 2.24 -29.41
CA GLU A 144 -29.41 3.37 -30.12
C GLU A 144 -29.82 3.00 -31.55
N GLU A 145 -28.96 2.31 -32.29
CA GLU A 145 -29.26 1.84 -33.65
C GLU A 145 -30.35 0.75 -33.68
N LEU A 146 -30.31 -0.18 -32.71
CA LEU A 146 -31.34 -1.21 -32.58
C LEU A 146 -32.70 -0.60 -32.19
N GLU A 147 -32.74 0.44 -31.35
CA GLU A 147 -33.98 1.08 -30.93
C GLU A 147 -34.69 1.77 -32.12
N GLN A 148 -33.92 2.30 -33.08
CA GLN A 148 -34.49 2.83 -34.33
C GLN A 148 -35.01 1.75 -35.28
N THR A 149 -34.38 0.58 -35.31
CA THR A 149 -34.68 -0.47 -36.30
C THR A 149 -35.70 -1.51 -35.78
N PHE A 150 -35.67 -1.80 -34.49
CA PHE A 150 -36.36 -2.91 -33.81
C PHE A 150 -36.75 -2.52 -32.36
N PRO A 151 -37.74 -1.63 -32.17
CA PRO A 151 -38.07 -1.08 -30.86
C PRO A 151 -38.61 -2.12 -29.87
N ASP A 152 -39.46 -3.04 -30.34
CA ASP A 152 -40.11 -4.06 -29.48
C ASP A 152 -39.06 -5.05 -28.90
N GLU A 153 -38.07 -5.42 -29.70
CA GLU A 153 -36.98 -6.31 -29.30
C GLU A 153 -36.03 -5.65 -28.29
N VAL A 154 -35.80 -4.33 -28.39
CA VAL A 154 -34.99 -3.57 -27.44
C VAL A 154 -35.67 -3.51 -26.07
N ASP A 155 -36.99 -3.34 -26.03
CA ASP A 155 -37.75 -3.36 -24.78
C ASP A 155 -37.67 -4.72 -24.08
N MET A 156 -37.82 -5.81 -24.83
CA MET A 156 -37.59 -7.17 -24.31
C MET A 156 -36.16 -7.35 -23.77
N TYR A 157 -35.15 -6.85 -24.49
CA TYR A 157 -33.75 -6.92 -24.03
C TYR A 157 -33.52 -6.11 -22.74
N ARG A 158 -34.13 -4.93 -22.61
CA ARG A 158 -34.04 -4.10 -21.40
C ARG A 158 -34.65 -4.81 -20.19
N GLU A 159 -35.79 -5.48 -20.37
CA GLU A 159 -36.46 -6.26 -19.32
C GLU A 159 -35.64 -7.47 -18.88
N ILE A 160 -35.10 -8.25 -19.82
CA ILE A 160 -34.21 -9.39 -19.52
C ILE A 160 -32.98 -8.91 -18.75
N ARG A 161 -32.34 -7.82 -19.20
CA ARG A 161 -31.17 -7.25 -18.54
C ARG A 161 -31.47 -6.78 -17.11
N ALA A 162 -32.61 -6.12 -16.90
CA ALA A 162 -33.03 -5.66 -15.58
C ALA A 162 -33.24 -6.85 -14.63
N THR A 163 -33.91 -7.90 -15.13
CA THR A 163 -34.15 -9.14 -14.38
C THR A 163 -32.86 -9.85 -14.01
N SER A 164 -31.94 -10.04 -14.96
CA SER A 164 -30.63 -10.66 -14.70
C SER A 164 -29.76 -9.84 -13.74
N ALA A 165 -29.81 -8.50 -13.81
CA ALA A 165 -29.08 -7.64 -12.88
C ALA A 165 -29.65 -7.71 -11.46
N ALA A 166 -30.97 -7.80 -11.31
CA ALA A 166 -31.63 -7.98 -10.02
C ALA A 166 -31.33 -9.36 -9.42
N GLU A 167 -31.32 -10.41 -10.25
CA GLU A 167 -30.94 -11.76 -9.85
C GLU A 167 -29.48 -11.84 -9.40
N ALA A 168 -28.56 -11.27 -10.17
CA ALA A 168 -27.14 -11.19 -9.80
C ALA A 168 -26.93 -10.43 -8.48
N LYS A 169 -27.67 -9.33 -8.25
CA LYS A 169 -27.65 -8.62 -6.97
C LYS A 169 -28.20 -9.45 -5.81
N ARG A 170 -29.29 -10.22 -6.02
CA ARG A 170 -29.83 -11.13 -4.99
C ARG A 170 -28.84 -12.24 -4.65
N LEU A 171 -28.24 -12.87 -5.65
CA LEU A 171 -27.23 -13.90 -5.47
C LEU A 171 -26.02 -13.35 -4.73
N ALA A 172 -25.51 -12.18 -5.12
CA ALA A 172 -24.41 -11.51 -4.41
C ALA A 172 -24.77 -11.20 -2.95
N ALA A 173 -25.99 -10.71 -2.67
CA ALA A 173 -26.46 -10.44 -1.31
C ALA A 173 -26.64 -11.72 -0.46
N GLN A 174 -27.00 -12.84 -1.08
CA GLN A 174 -27.07 -14.15 -0.43
C GLN A 174 -25.68 -14.75 -0.18
N SER A 175 -24.75 -14.60 -1.12
CA SER A 175 -23.35 -15.02 -0.95
C SER A 175 -22.61 -14.17 0.08
N GLN A 176 -22.92 -12.88 0.19
CA GLN A 176 -22.38 -11.98 1.20
C GLN A 176 -22.98 -12.22 2.60
N SER A 177 -24.02 -13.06 2.73
CA SER A 177 -24.52 -13.57 4.01
C SER A 177 -23.76 -14.81 4.51
N VAL A 178 -22.82 -15.34 3.73
CA VAL A 178 -21.98 -16.48 4.08
C VAL A 178 -20.51 -16.08 3.92
N LEU A 179 -20.04 -15.17 4.78
CA LEU A 179 -18.61 -15.00 5.03
C LEU A 179 -18.25 -15.84 6.26
N PRO A 180 -17.21 -16.70 6.20
CA PRO A 180 -16.70 -17.43 7.35
C PRO A 180 -15.96 -16.54 8.36
N ASN A 181 -15.88 -15.22 8.13
CA ASN A 181 -15.24 -14.26 9.03
C ASN A 181 -16.24 -13.19 9.49
N GLY A 182 -17.00 -13.52 10.54
CA GLY A 182 -17.13 -12.71 11.77
C GLY A 182 -17.61 -11.25 11.80
N ASP A 183 -17.87 -10.53 10.71
CA ASP A 183 -18.28 -9.11 10.79
C ASP A 183 -19.78 -8.85 10.56
N ALA A 184 -20.37 -8.06 11.45
CA ALA A 184 -21.80 -7.77 11.52
C ALA A 184 -22.24 -6.64 10.57
N LYS A 185 -23.44 -6.87 10.02
CA LYS A 185 -24.21 -6.07 9.07
C LYS A 185 -24.41 -4.62 9.53
N VAL A 186 -23.82 -3.64 8.83
CA VAL A 186 -24.24 -2.23 8.97
C VAL A 186 -25.61 -2.08 8.30
N LYS A 187 -26.62 -1.73 9.10
CA LYS A 187 -27.98 -1.42 8.64
C LYS A 187 -27.96 -0.18 7.76
N ASN A 188 -28.66 -0.24 6.62
CA ASN A 188 -29.08 0.95 5.89
C ASN A 188 -30.17 1.66 6.70
N GLU A 189 -29.93 2.91 7.07
CA GLU A 189 -30.96 3.84 7.55
C GLU A 189 -31.62 4.51 6.33
N LEU A 190 -32.94 4.80 6.44
CA LEU A 190 -33.83 5.34 5.40
C LEU A 190 -33.42 6.75 4.92
#